data_AF-A0A1G6ILS3-F1
#
_entry.id   AF-A0A1G6ILS3-F1
#
_cell.length_a   1.000
_cell.length_b   1.000
_cell.length_c   1.000
_cell.angle_alpha   90.00
_cell.angle_beta   90.00
_cell.angle_gamma   90.00
#
_symmetry.space_group_name_H-M   'P 1'
#
loop_
_entity.id
_entity.type
_entity.pdbx_description
1 polymer ?
#
loop_
_entity_poly.entity_id
_entity_poly.type
_entity_poly.pdbx_seq_one_letter_code
_entity_poly.pdbx_strand_id
1 'polypeptide(L)'
;MADLNLTGESYAHSLIAAGSVDKTSPWSFEAADGNALLGKGGDDWDNYSKHHLGLDRSASDKTKARFKYPFAKGGKLYRSALIAIKQRAAQQNDAAVEKAASALLDLVDKPKSAGGYDRKAISFEFKFASGDGAGTFEGYGSVFNNEDAYRDVMLPGAFTKTLADYKGRGKMPKMLLNHGSMGGGLFGSSDPMADMPIGKWTDMSEDSHGLNVKGQLINLDTERGKTIHGAMKEGQLDGLSIGYTATGFTRGAKDNEPRRKIHEVKLWEVSPVTFPANDQATVSAVKSMAGQITTVRQFEDFLRDVGGFSHFAAKSIAQKGFRAIEDESDTRFDAFLASLRDAKQATA
;
A
#
# COMPACT_ATOMS: atom_id res chain seq x y z
N MET A 1 1.61 16.68 -25.21
CA MET A 1 1.43 16.80 -23.75
C MET A 1 1.69 15.43 -23.16
N ALA A 2 2.47 15.38 -22.10
CA ALA A 2 2.75 14.17 -21.34
C ALA A 2 1.77 14.05 -20.17
N ASP A 3 1.20 12.87 -20.02
CA ASP A 3 0.45 12.49 -18.84
C ASP A 3 1.40 12.15 -17.70
N LEU A 4 0.88 12.15 -16.47
CA LEU A 4 1.61 11.66 -15.31
C LEU A 4 1.84 10.14 -15.44
N ASN A 5 3.09 9.71 -15.30
CA ASN A 5 3.44 8.30 -15.20
C ASN A 5 3.30 7.84 -13.74
N LEU A 6 2.18 7.21 -13.41
CA LEU A 6 1.88 6.75 -12.04
C LEU A 6 2.88 5.70 -11.53
N THR A 7 3.43 4.86 -12.42
CA THR A 7 4.51 3.91 -12.09
C THR A 7 5.77 4.67 -11.67
N GLY A 8 6.10 5.74 -12.40
CA GLY A 8 7.22 6.62 -12.09
C GLY A 8 7.03 7.37 -10.78
N GLU A 9 5.85 7.95 -10.56
CA GLU A 9 5.52 8.65 -9.31
C GLU A 9 5.61 7.70 -8.10
N SER A 10 5.06 6.50 -8.22
CA SER A 10 5.13 5.48 -7.14
C SER A 10 6.56 5.10 -6.80
N TYR A 11 7.42 4.94 -7.80
CA TYR A 11 8.84 4.64 -7.60
C TYR A 11 9.62 5.84 -7.01
N ALA A 12 9.27 7.06 -7.39
CA ALA A 12 9.85 8.26 -6.75
C ALA A 12 9.52 8.30 -5.25
N HIS A 13 8.28 7.98 -4.87
CA HIS A 13 7.89 7.88 -3.46
C HIS A 13 8.65 6.78 -2.71
N SER A 14 8.88 5.61 -3.32
CA SER A 14 9.63 4.53 -2.67
C SER A 14 11.09 4.92 -2.42
N LEU A 15 11.73 5.60 -3.38
CA LEU A 15 13.10 6.11 -3.23
C LEU A 15 13.21 7.18 -2.13
N ILE A 16 12.23 8.08 -2.03
CA ILE A 16 12.16 9.09 -0.95
C ILE A 16 11.97 8.40 0.41
N ALA A 17 11.07 7.43 0.50
CA ALA A 17 10.79 6.69 1.73
C ALA A 17 11.99 5.85 2.20
N ALA A 18 12.73 5.26 1.27
CA ALA A 18 13.96 4.50 1.54
C ALA A 18 15.15 5.40 1.91
N GLY A 19 15.03 6.73 1.79
CA GLY A 19 16.16 7.64 1.94
C GLY A 19 17.17 7.61 0.79
N SER A 20 16.85 6.89 -0.30
CA SER A 20 17.65 6.77 -1.53
C SER A 20 17.53 8.01 -2.42
N VAL A 21 17.89 9.17 -1.85
CA VAL A 21 17.78 10.48 -2.49
C VAL A 21 19.12 11.19 -2.51
N ASP A 22 19.54 11.63 -3.70
CA ASP A 22 20.65 12.56 -3.87
C ASP A 22 20.12 14.01 -3.83
N LYS A 23 20.53 14.75 -2.80
CA LYS A 23 20.12 16.15 -2.58
C LYS A 23 21.12 17.17 -3.11
N THR A 24 22.32 16.74 -3.49
CA THR A 24 23.48 17.62 -3.70
C THR A 24 23.98 17.62 -5.14
N SER A 25 23.94 16.47 -5.81
CA SER A 25 24.52 16.31 -7.14
C SER A 25 23.68 17.00 -8.22
N PRO A 26 24.30 17.63 -9.23
CA PRO A 26 23.58 18.14 -10.39
C PRO A 26 22.94 16.99 -11.18
N TRP A 27 21.79 17.25 -11.79
CA TRP A 27 21.10 16.27 -12.60
C TRP A 27 21.57 16.30 -14.05
N SER A 28 21.90 15.12 -14.58
CA SER A 28 22.05 14.85 -16.01
C SER A 28 21.47 13.48 -16.34
N PHE A 29 20.98 13.31 -17.55
CA PHE A 29 20.49 12.03 -18.04
C PHE A 29 20.88 11.85 -19.50
N GLU A 30 21.90 11.04 -19.72
CA GLU A 30 22.48 10.80 -21.04
C GLU A 30 21.91 9.53 -21.68
N ALA A 31 22.18 9.34 -22.97
CA ALA A 31 21.76 8.13 -23.68
C ALA A 31 22.27 6.85 -23.00
N ALA A 32 23.48 6.90 -22.41
CA ALA A 32 24.08 5.80 -21.66
C ALA A 32 23.29 5.45 -20.38
N ASP A 33 22.80 6.46 -19.65
CA ASP A 33 21.96 6.25 -18.46
C ASP A 33 20.67 5.52 -18.87
N GLY A 34 20.03 5.98 -19.94
CA GLY A 34 18.83 5.34 -20.47
C GLY A 34 19.07 3.92 -21.01
N ASN A 35 20.24 3.64 -21.61
CA ASN A 35 20.62 2.29 -22.04
C ASN A 35 20.84 1.37 -20.84
N ALA A 36 21.49 1.87 -19.79
CA ALA A 36 21.71 1.09 -18.57
C ALA A 36 20.39 0.66 -17.92
N LEU A 37 19.37 1.53 -17.97
CA LEU A 37 18.03 1.19 -17.50
C LEU A 37 17.32 0.10 -18.31
N LEU A 38 17.62 -0.04 -19.61
CA LEU A 38 17.07 -1.09 -20.47
C LEU A 38 17.79 -2.44 -20.31
N GLY A 39 18.82 -2.52 -19.47
CA GLY A 39 19.59 -3.72 -19.23
C GLY A 39 20.42 -4.18 -20.43
N LYS A 40 21.10 -5.33 -20.28
CA LYS A 40 21.99 -5.88 -21.32
C LYS A 40 21.25 -6.27 -22.61
N GLY A 41 19.96 -6.60 -22.51
CA GLY A 41 19.09 -6.98 -23.63
C GLY A 41 18.46 -5.80 -24.37
N GLY A 42 18.50 -4.59 -23.78
CA GLY A 42 17.89 -3.40 -24.38
C GLY A 42 16.35 -3.40 -24.34
N ASP A 43 15.74 -4.30 -23.57
CA ASP A 43 14.31 -4.59 -23.59
C ASP A 43 13.63 -4.46 -22.20
N ASP A 44 14.35 -4.02 -21.18
CA ASP A 44 13.81 -3.78 -19.83
C ASP A 44 13.03 -2.46 -19.75
N TRP A 45 11.92 -2.40 -20.48
CA TRP A 45 11.03 -1.24 -20.54
C TRP A 45 10.30 -1.00 -19.22
N ASP A 46 10.09 -2.04 -18.40
CA ASP A 46 9.49 -1.93 -17.09
C ASP A 46 10.42 -1.13 -16.15
N ASN A 47 11.71 -1.48 -16.12
CA ASN A 47 12.71 -0.71 -15.37
C ASN A 47 12.92 0.69 -15.97
N TYR A 48 12.91 0.84 -17.29
CA TYR A 48 13.00 2.16 -17.91
C TYR A 48 11.82 3.06 -17.53
N SER A 49 10.60 2.52 -17.57
CA SER A 49 9.36 3.27 -17.32
C SER A 49 9.31 3.86 -15.90
N LYS A 50 9.67 3.09 -14.87
CA LYS A 50 9.58 3.53 -13.47
C LYS A 50 10.54 4.68 -13.13
N HIS A 51 11.57 4.94 -13.95
CA HIS A 51 12.53 6.03 -13.72
C HIS A 51 12.13 7.39 -14.33
N HIS A 52 10.93 7.47 -14.93
CA HIS A 52 10.44 8.63 -15.69
C HIS A 52 9.09 9.12 -15.14
N LEU A 53 8.92 10.43 -14.96
CA LEU A 53 7.71 11.00 -14.34
C LEU A 53 6.58 11.30 -15.32
N GLY A 54 6.87 11.39 -16.62
CA GLY A 54 5.84 11.62 -17.65
C GLY A 54 5.74 10.51 -18.67
N LEU A 55 4.55 10.41 -19.27
CA LEU A 55 4.18 9.43 -20.27
C LEU A 55 3.54 10.12 -21.47
N ASP A 56 4.13 9.95 -22.65
CA ASP A 56 3.57 10.37 -23.92
C ASP A 56 2.81 9.21 -24.57
N ARG A 57 1.49 9.20 -24.43
CA ARG A 57 0.63 8.12 -24.95
C ARG A 57 0.56 8.06 -26.47
N SER A 58 1.04 9.09 -27.17
CA SER A 58 1.08 9.07 -28.64
C SER A 58 2.25 8.23 -29.18
N ALA A 59 3.27 7.97 -28.35
CA ALA A 59 4.43 7.18 -28.71
C ALA A 59 4.23 5.68 -28.39
N SER A 60 4.87 4.83 -29.19
CA SER A 60 4.75 3.37 -29.05
C SER A 60 5.35 2.83 -27.75
N ASP A 61 4.73 1.76 -27.24
CA ASP A 61 4.95 1.20 -25.91
C ASP A 61 6.39 0.81 -25.58
N LYS A 62 7.18 0.43 -26.59
CA LYS A 62 8.58 0.02 -26.46
C LYS A 62 9.53 1.04 -27.09
N THR A 63 9.32 2.32 -26.76
CA THR A 63 10.18 3.40 -27.25
C THR A 63 10.56 4.34 -26.12
N LYS A 64 11.80 4.84 -26.16
CA LYS A 64 12.27 5.85 -25.19
C LYS A 64 11.48 7.15 -25.30
N ALA A 65 10.95 7.45 -26.50
CA ALA A 65 10.14 8.63 -26.74
C ALA A 65 8.86 8.66 -25.88
N ARG A 66 8.32 7.49 -25.50
CA ARG A 66 7.14 7.37 -24.64
C ARG A 66 7.35 7.86 -23.22
N PHE A 67 8.55 7.72 -22.67
CA PHE A 67 8.81 8.06 -21.28
C PHE A 67 9.57 9.38 -21.20
N LYS A 68 8.97 10.37 -20.55
CA LYS A 68 9.49 11.73 -20.42
C LYS A 68 9.91 11.98 -18.97
N TYR A 69 10.72 13.02 -18.77
CA TYR A 69 11.08 13.50 -17.43
C TYR A 69 11.77 12.44 -16.55
N PRO A 70 12.97 11.95 -16.93
CA PRO A 70 13.73 11.04 -16.08
C PRO A 70 14.11 11.75 -14.78
N PHE A 71 13.97 11.05 -13.65
CA PHE A 71 14.22 11.61 -12.32
C PHE A 71 15.17 10.78 -11.44
N ALA A 72 15.45 9.54 -11.84
CA ALA A 72 16.27 8.62 -11.07
C ALA A 72 17.25 7.86 -11.98
N LYS A 73 18.42 7.53 -11.42
CA LYS A 73 19.39 6.62 -12.02
C LYS A 73 20.30 6.03 -10.94
N GLY A 74 20.85 4.85 -11.19
CA GLY A 74 21.73 4.17 -10.22
C GLY A 74 21.08 3.94 -8.86
N GLY A 75 19.77 3.66 -8.84
CA GLY A 75 19.01 3.41 -7.60
C GLY A 75 18.74 4.64 -6.73
N LYS A 76 18.99 5.87 -7.22
CA LYS A 76 18.74 7.11 -6.47
C LYS A 76 17.84 8.06 -7.22
N LEU A 77 16.94 8.71 -6.49
CA LEU A 77 16.18 9.87 -6.96
C LEU A 77 17.04 11.13 -6.79
N TYR A 78 17.05 12.01 -7.77
CA TYR A 78 17.82 13.25 -7.71
C TYR A 78 16.89 14.44 -7.47
N ARG A 79 17.13 15.18 -6.39
CA ARG A 79 16.40 16.42 -6.07
C ARG A 79 16.47 17.43 -7.21
N SER A 80 17.67 17.59 -7.77
CA SER A 80 17.94 18.47 -8.93
C SER A 80 17.16 18.05 -10.18
N ALA A 81 16.84 16.76 -10.33
CA ALA A 81 15.98 16.27 -11.42
C ALA A 81 14.54 16.75 -11.25
N LEU A 82 13.97 16.66 -10.04
CA LEU A 82 12.61 17.12 -9.76
C LEU A 82 12.44 18.62 -10.04
N ILE A 83 13.44 19.44 -9.70
CA ILE A 83 13.47 20.87 -10.05
C ILE A 83 13.43 21.06 -11.56
N ALA A 84 14.30 20.36 -12.29
CA ALA A 84 14.37 20.44 -13.74
C ALA A 84 13.09 19.91 -14.41
N ILE A 85 12.41 18.94 -13.81
CA ILE A 85 11.13 18.42 -14.31
C ILE A 85 10.02 19.43 -14.08
N LYS A 86 9.88 19.98 -12.87
CA LYS A 86 8.89 21.01 -12.57
C LYS A 86 8.97 22.18 -13.55
N GLN A 87 10.17 22.71 -13.79
CA GLN A 87 10.38 23.81 -14.73
C GLN A 87 10.02 23.43 -16.18
N ARG A 88 10.49 22.26 -16.65
CA ARG A 88 10.23 21.83 -18.04
C ARG A 88 8.76 21.47 -18.27
N ALA A 89 8.11 20.84 -17.30
CA ALA A 89 6.69 20.48 -17.37
C ALA A 89 5.81 21.73 -17.42
N ALA A 90 6.12 22.77 -16.63
CA ALA A 90 5.44 24.07 -16.72
C ALA A 90 5.60 24.70 -18.12
N GLN A 91 6.81 24.68 -18.69
CA GLN A 91 7.08 25.21 -20.04
C GLN A 91 6.34 24.45 -21.14
N GLN A 92 6.13 23.14 -20.96
CA GLN A 92 5.44 22.26 -21.91
C GLN A 92 3.94 22.15 -21.64
N ASN A 93 3.43 22.85 -20.62
CA ASN A 93 2.03 22.81 -20.18
C ASN A 93 1.56 21.41 -19.73
N ASP A 94 2.47 20.60 -19.17
CA ASP A 94 2.20 19.26 -18.65
C ASP A 94 1.83 19.34 -17.15
N ALA A 95 0.67 19.93 -16.85
CA ALA A 95 0.27 20.33 -15.49
C ALA A 95 0.29 19.19 -14.45
N ALA A 96 -0.09 17.96 -14.84
CA ALA A 96 -0.07 16.81 -13.94
C ALA A 96 1.35 16.41 -13.52
N VAL A 97 2.30 16.46 -14.47
CA VAL A 97 3.72 16.17 -14.21
C VAL A 97 4.36 17.28 -13.38
N GLU A 98 4.02 18.54 -13.65
CA GLU A 98 4.49 19.69 -12.86
C GLU A 98 4.05 19.57 -11.39
N LYS A 99 2.76 19.30 -11.17
CA LYS A 99 2.18 19.15 -9.83
C LYS A 99 2.85 18.01 -9.06
N ALA A 100 3.03 16.84 -9.70
CA ALA A 100 3.69 15.69 -9.10
C ALA A 100 5.16 16.00 -8.75
N ALA A 101 5.91 16.63 -9.66
CA ALA A 101 7.29 17.03 -9.41
C ALA A 101 7.42 18.01 -8.24
N SER A 102 6.49 18.97 -8.12
CA SER A 102 6.45 19.90 -6.99
C SER A 102 6.19 19.17 -5.67
N ALA A 103 5.22 18.25 -5.64
CA ALA A 103 4.88 17.49 -4.44
C ALA A 103 6.05 16.58 -3.99
N LEU A 104 6.72 15.91 -4.92
CA LEU A 104 7.90 15.09 -4.64
C LEU A 104 9.07 15.94 -4.12
N LEU A 105 9.27 17.14 -4.67
CA LEU A 105 10.30 18.06 -4.21
C LEU A 105 10.04 18.53 -2.77
N ASP A 106 8.80 18.86 -2.44
CA ASP A 106 8.40 19.21 -1.07
C ASP A 106 8.68 18.07 -0.08
N LEU A 107 8.44 16.81 -0.48
CA LEU A 107 8.74 15.64 0.35
C LEU A 107 10.25 15.45 0.57
N VAL A 108 11.07 15.76 -0.43
CA VAL A 108 12.54 15.69 -0.32
C VAL A 108 13.10 16.78 0.60
N ASP A 109 12.54 17.99 0.52
CA ASP A 109 13.05 19.19 1.21
C ASP A 109 12.54 19.32 2.63
N LYS A 110 11.27 18.98 2.83
CA LYS A 110 10.61 18.98 4.12
C LYS A 110 10.13 17.56 4.39
N PRO A 111 11.05 16.61 4.68
CA PRO A 111 10.64 15.30 5.16
C PRO A 111 9.77 15.56 6.37
N LYS A 112 8.46 15.29 6.27
CA LYS A 112 7.49 15.69 7.30
C LYS A 112 8.06 15.32 8.66
N SER A 113 8.27 16.33 9.51
CA SER A 113 8.34 16.12 10.95
C SER A 113 7.09 15.33 11.35
N ALA A 114 7.24 14.39 12.27
CA ALA A 114 6.24 13.42 12.68
C ALA A 114 4.90 14.06 13.10
N GLY A 115 4.06 14.39 12.12
CA GLY A 115 2.72 14.96 12.24
C GLY A 115 1.85 14.64 11.04
N GLY A 116 2.23 13.64 10.24
CA GLY A 116 1.36 13.02 9.23
C GLY A 116 0.58 11.86 9.83
N TYR A 117 -0.60 11.58 9.29
CA TYR A 117 -1.36 10.37 9.57
C TYR A 117 -0.48 9.13 9.38
N ASP A 118 -0.27 8.36 10.45
CA ASP A 118 0.26 7.01 10.40
C ASP A 118 -0.87 6.11 9.85
N ARG A 119 -0.62 5.53 8.68
CA ARG A 119 -1.55 4.66 7.96
C ARG A 119 -1.12 3.24 8.19
N LYS A 120 -1.88 2.45 8.93
CA LYS A 120 -1.48 1.06 9.19
C LYS A 120 -2.66 0.13 9.16
N ALA A 121 -2.53 -0.87 8.29
CA ALA A 121 -3.54 -1.86 8.14
C ALA A 121 -3.26 -3.07 9.02
N ILE A 122 -4.28 -3.45 9.78
CA ILE A 122 -4.20 -4.54 10.74
C ILE A 122 -5.38 -5.46 10.43
N SER A 123 -5.09 -6.55 9.72
CA SER A 123 -6.06 -7.51 9.20
C SER A 123 -6.77 -8.26 10.31
N PHE A 124 -8.11 -8.23 10.36
CA PHE A 124 -8.92 -9.33 10.89
C PHE A 124 -10.22 -9.47 10.10
N GLU A 125 -10.62 -10.74 9.94
CA GLU A 125 -11.88 -11.18 9.33
C GLU A 125 -13.06 -10.63 10.14
N PHE A 126 -13.91 -9.81 9.52
CA PHE A 126 -15.16 -9.44 10.15
C PHE A 126 -16.22 -10.52 9.89
N LYS A 127 -17.10 -10.74 10.86
CA LYS A 127 -18.24 -11.63 10.70
C LYS A 127 -19.49 -10.80 10.48
N PHE A 128 -20.30 -11.19 9.51
CA PHE A 128 -21.68 -10.71 9.44
C PHE A 128 -22.42 -11.26 10.66
N ALA A 129 -22.98 -10.35 11.46
CA ALA A 129 -23.83 -10.76 12.56
C ALA A 129 -25.10 -11.39 11.97
N SER A 130 -25.30 -12.68 12.20
CA SER A 130 -26.53 -13.37 11.83
C SER A 130 -27.66 -12.88 12.74
N GLY A 131 -28.43 -11.88 12.30
CA GLY A 131 -29.66 -11.45 12.98
C GLY A 131 -29.88 -9.95 13.09
N ASP A 132 -28.84 -9.12 12.98
CA ASP A 132 -28.93 -7.69 13.30
C ASP A 132 -28.96 -6.82 12.04
N GLY A 133 -30.02 -6.89 11.23
CA GLY A 133 -30.22 -5.98 10.09
C GLY A 133 -29.21 -6.15 8.92
N ALA A 134 -29.59 -5.66 7.73
CA ALA A 134 -28.72 -5.77 6.55
C ALA A 134 -27.44 -4.92 6.70
N GLY A 135 -26.28 -5.49 6.37
CA GLY A 135 -25.00 -4.79 6.30
C GLY A 135 -24.32 -4.49 7.64
N THR A 136 -24.69 -5.17 8.72
CA THR A 136 -23.96 -5.15 9.99
C THR A 136 -22.78 -6.11 9.97
N PHE A 137 -21.70 -5.71 10.64
CA PHE A 137 -20.49 -6.51 10.77
C PHE A 137 -19.69 -6.11 12.00
N GLU A 138 -18.88 -7.04 12.50
CA GLU A 138 -17.97 -6.83 13.62
C GLU A 138 -16.61 -7.45 13.36
N GLY A 139 -15.57 -6.88 13.95
CA GLY A 139 -14.21 -7.38 13.80
C GLY A 139 -13.21 -6.61 14.67
N TYR A 140 -11.92 -6.76 14.36
CA TYR A 140 -10.86 -6.02 15.04
C TYR A 140 -10.19 -5.05 14.06
N GLY A 141 -10.21 -3.76 14.38
CA GLY A 141 -9.51 -2.74 13.60
C GLY A 141 -8.00 -2.73 13.84
N SER A 142 -7.56 -3.27 14.99
CA SER A 142 -6.17 -3.38 15.39
C SER A 142 -6.02 -4.50 16.41
N VAL A 143 -4.88 -5.18 16.43
CA VAL A 143 -4.52 -6.16 17.46
C VAL A 143 -3.20 -5.80 18.10
N PHE A 144 -3.10 -6.14 19.37
CA PHE A 144 -1.97 -5.79 20.19
C PHE A 144 -0.83 -6.78 20.08
N ASN A 145 0.38 -6.30 20.36
CA ASN A 145 1.61 -7.08 20.47
C ASN A 145 2.02 -7.85 19.21
N ASN A 146 1.47 -7.48 18.05
CA ASN A 146 1.86 -7.98 16.74
C ASN A 146 2.62 -6.91 15.96
N GLU A 147 3.70 -7.31 15.28
CA GLU A 147 4.47 -6.43 14.38
C GLU A 147 3.77 -6.38 13.01
N ASP A 148 3.41 -5.17 12.56
CA ASP A 148 2.79 -4.94 11.26
C ASP A 148 3.82 -4.88 10.11
N ALA A 149 3.37 -4.81 8.85
CA ALA A 149 4.26 -4.72 7.69
C ALA A 149 5.18 -3.48 7.68
N TYR A 150 4.93 -2.48 8.53
CA TYR A 150 5.77 -1.30 8.74
C TYR A 150 6.68 -1.43 9.96
N ARG A 151 6.72 -2.63 10.55
CA ARG A 151 7.50 -3.01 11.72
C ARG A 151 7.08 -2.34 13.02
N ASP A 152 5.86 -1.81 13.09
CA ASP A 152 5.36 -1.19 14.30
C ASP A 152 4.47 -2.18 15.07
N VAL A 153 4.44 -2.04 16.40
CA VAL A 153 3.66 -2.88 17.31
C VAL A 153 2.71 -2.00 18.10
N MET A 154 1.41 -2.28 18.00
CA MET A 154 0.39 -1.62 18.82
C MET A 154 0.37 -2.27 20.21
N LEU A 155 0.43 -1.48 21.29
CA LEU A 155 0.35 -1.99 22.65
C LEU A 155 -1.06 -1.81 23.23
N PRO A 156 -1.47 -2.66 24.19
CA PRO A 156 -2.73 -2.47 24.90
C PRO A 156 -2.79 -1.08 25.55
N GLY A 157 -3.96 -0.44 25.48
CA GLY A 157 -4.20 0.89 26.02
C GLY A 157 -3.89 2.03 25.03
N ALA A 158 -3.36 1.72 23.83
CA ALA A 158 -3.06 2.72 22.82
C ALA A 158 -4.29 3.52 22.36
N PHE A 159 -5.50 2.93 22.42
CA PHE A 159 -6.73 3.59 22.02
C PHE A 159 -7.51 4.20 23.20
N THR A 160 -7.14 3.94 24.45
CA THR A 160 -7.91 4.36 25.63
C THR A 160 -8.25 5.85 25.61
N LYS A 161 -7.27 6.71 25.32
CA LYS A 161 -7.45 8.17 25.27
C LYS A 161 -8.30 8.63 24.09
N THR A 162 -8.10 8.03 22.91
CA THR A 162 -8.87 8.42 21.71
C THR A 162 -10.33 8.00 21.84
N LEU A 163 -10.61 6.83 22.45
CA LEU A 163 -11.97 6.36 22.69
C LEU A 163 -12.69 7.24 23.71
N ALA A 164 -12.01 7.64 24.80
CA ALA A 164 -12.55 8.59 25.76
C ALA A 164 -12.90 9.94 25.12
N ASP A 165 -12.04 10.47 24.24
CA ASP A 165 -12.29 11.71 23.51
C ASP A 165 -13.51 11.60 22.57
N TYR A 166 -13.63 10.51 21.81
CA TYR A 166 -14.79 10.26 20.95
C TYR A 166 -16.09 10.16 21.76
N LYS A 167 -16.05 9.43 22.89
CA LYS A 167 -17.18 9.33 23.82
C LYS A 167 -17.61 10.69 24.36
N GLY A 168 -16.65 11.52 24.79
CA GLY A 168 -16.92 12.89 25.28
C GLY A 168 -17.55 13.80 24.23
N ARG A 169 -17.27 13.57 22.95
CA ARG A 169 -17.85 14.32 21.81
C ARG A 169 -19.15 13.73 21.29
N GLY A 170 -19.58 12.56 21.77
CA GLY A 170 -20.73 11.83 21.22
C GLY A 170 -20.53 11.45 19.74
N LYS A 171 -19.29 11.16 19.34
CA LYS A 171 -18.91 10.79 17.96
C LYS A 171 -18.14 9.48 17.94
N MET A 172 -17.97 8.92 16.75
CA MET A 172 -17.09 7.78 16.49
C MET A 172 -16.06 8.13 15.39
N PRO A 173 -14.95 7.37 15.28
CA PRO A 173 -14.09 7.40 14.10
C PRO A 173 -14.88 7.20 12.81
N LYS A 174 -14.32 7.64 11.67
CA LYS A 174 -14.98 7.44 10.38
C LYS A 174 -14.81 6.01 9.88
N MET A 175 -15.74 5.58 9.04
CA MET A 175 -15.67 4.33 8.29
C MET A 175 -15.65 4.68 6.81
N LEU A 176 -14.47 4.61 6.20
CA LEU A 176 -14.24 4.90 4.78
C LEU A 176 -14.08 3.57 4.02
N LEU A 177 -13.89 3.65 2.71
CA LEU A 177 -13.45 2.52 1.90
C LEU A 177 -11.97 2.72 1.55
N ASN A 178 -11.10 1.73 1.79
CA ASN A 178 -9.69 1.80 1.43
C ASN A 178 -9.02 3.12 1.89
N HIS A 179 -9.30 3.54 3.14
CA HIS A 179 -8.80 4.78 3.74
C HIS A 179 -9.21 6.10 3.04
N GLY A 180 -10.12 6.07 2.08
CA GLY A 180 -10.48 7.24 1.29
C GLY A 180 -9.27 7.89 0.60
N SER A 181 -9.24 9.23 0.56
CA SER A 181 -8.10 9.98 0.02
C SER A 181 -6.89 9.95 0.95
N MET A 182 -7.07 9.60 2.23
CA MET A 182 -5.95 9.34 3.15
C MET A 182 -5.15 8.10 2.73
N GLY A 183 -5.71 7.21 1.91
CA GLY A 183 -5.02 6.02 1.40
C GLY A 183 -3.83 6.30 0.48
N GLY A 184 -3.61 7.55 0.04
CA GLY A 184 -2.56 8.04 -0.87
C GLY A 184 -1.52 7.04 -1.42
N GLY A 185 -1.45 6.90 -2.75
CA GLY A 185 -0.59 5.93 -3.44
C GLY A 185 -1.42 4.85 -4.14
N LEU A 186 -0.85 3.66 -4.37
CA LEU A 186 -1.48 2.52 -5.06
C LEU A 186 -2.79 2.01 -4.41
N PHE A 187 -2.98 2.29 -3.11
CA PHE A 187 -4.15 1.88 -2.32
C PHE A 187 -5.07 3.05 -1.94
N GLY A 188 -4.70 4.28 -2.34
CA GLY A 188 -5.54 5.47 -2.18
C GLY A 188 -6.51 5.54 -3.33
N SER A 189 -7.78 5.79 -3.03
CA SER A 189 -8.77 5.86 -4.08
C SER A 189 -8.69 7.21 -4.81
N SER A 190 -8.60 7.17 -6.14
CA SER A 190 -8.81 8.33 -7.01
C SER A 190 -10.30 8.66 -7.20
N ASP A 191 -11.18 7.90 -6.56
CA ASP A 191 -12.62 8.16 -6.51
C ASP A 191 -12.88 9.53 -5.85
N PRO A 192 -13.58 10.47 -6.50
CA PRO A 192 -13.97 11.73 -5.88
C PRO A 192 -14.84 11.54 -4.62
N MET A 193 -15.41 10.35 -4.41
CA MET A 193 -16.20 9.97 -3.25
C MET A 193 -15.43 9.11 -2.24
N ALA A 194 -14.10 9.00 -2.36
CA ALA A 194 -13.25 8.20 -1.47
C ALA A 194 -13.37 8.61 0.01
N ASP A 195 -13.51 9.92 0.28
CA ASP A 195 -13.62 10.46 1.65
C ASP A 195 -15.03 10.40 2.23
N MET A 196 -16.01 9.96 1.43
CA MET A 196 -17.38 9.81 1.90
C MET A 196 -17.48 8.56 2.79
N PRO A 197 -17.98 8.68 4.03
CA PRO A 197 -18.18 7.51 4.89
C PRO A 197 -19.13 6.50 4.25
N ILE A 198 -18.76 5.22 4.32
CA ILE A 198 -19.55 4.10 3.77
C ILE A 198 -20.38 3.39 4.85
N GLY A 199 -20.20 3.78 6.11
CA GLY A 199 -20.95 3.23 7.23
C GLY A 199 -20.77 4.02 8.52
N LYS A 200 -21.27 3.46 9.61
CA LYS A 200 -21.12 3.98 10.98
C LYS A 200 -20.71 2.87 11.95
N TRP A 201 -19.84 3.21 12.89
CA TRP A 201 -19.53 2.37 14.03
C TRP A 201 -20.61 2.54 15.10
N THR A 202 -21.14 1.43 15.61
CA THR A 202 -22.13 1.36 16.67
C THR A 202 -21.49 1.03 18.02
N ASP A 203 -20.38 0.28 18.02
CA ASP A 203 -19.57 0.01 19.20
C ASP A 203 -18.07 -0.02 18.83
N MET A 204 -17.24 0.40 19.77
CA MET A 204 -15.78 0.36 19.64
C MET A 204 -15.13 0.32 21.03
N SER A 205 -14.35 -0.72 21.30
CA SER A 205 -13.72 -0.94 22.60
C SER A 205 -12.38 -1.65 22.49
N GLU A 206 -11.50 -1.46 23.48
CA GLU A 206 -10.30 -2.29 23.62
C GLU A 206 -10.62 -3.51 24.48
N ASP A 207 -10.14 -4.68 24.07
CA ASP A 207 -10.11 -5.90 24.88
C ASP A 207 -8.67 -6.44 25.02
N SER A 208 -8.50 -7.66 25.53
CA SER A 208 -7.16 -8.27 25.66
C SER A 208 -6.49 -8.59 24.32
N HIS A 209 -7.27 -8.65 23.23
CA HIS A 209 -6.81 -8.97 21.89
C HIS A 209 -6.47 -7.71 21.08
N GLY A 210 -7.35 -6.70 21.09
CA GLY A 210 -7.22 -5.55 20.21
C GLY A 210 -8.32 -4.50 20.36
N LEU A 211 -8.46 -3.67 19.33
CA LEU A 211 -9.56 -2.72 19.14
C LEU A 211 -10.73 -3.44 18.46
N ASN A 212 -11.69 -3.91 19.25
CA ASN A 212 -12.95 -4.48 18.78
C ASN A 212 -13.86 -3.38 18.22
N VAL A 213 -14.52 -3.65 17.10
CA VAL A 213 -15.42 -2.73 16.43
C VAL A 213 -16.69 -3.44 15.97
N LYS A 214 -17.83 -2.77 16.11
CA LYS A 214 -19.12 -3.19 15.53
C LYS A 214 -19.71 -2.05 14.74
N GLY A 215 -20.19 -2.32 13.54
CA GLY A 215 -20.66 -1.29 12.64
C GLY A 215 -21.71 -1.76 11.65
N GLN A 216 -22.20 -0.80 10.88
CA GLN A 216 -23.12 -1.05 9.79
C GLN A 216 -22.79 -0.17 8.59
N LEU A 217 -22.95 -0.73 7.39
CA LEU A 217 -22.96 0.04 6.15
C LEU A 217 -24.18 0.96 6.09
N ILE A 218 -24.04 2.07 5.35
CA ILE A 218 -25.15 2.98 5.03
C ILE A 218 -25.50 2.90 3.54
N ASN A 219 -26.68 3.42 3.17
CA ASN A 219 -27.12 3.56 1.77
C ASN A 219 -27.11 2.25 0.97
N LEU A 220 -27.47 1.13 1.59
CA LEU A 220 -27.51 -0.20 0.97
C LEU A 220 -28.54 -0.32 -0.18
N ASP A 221 -29.46 0.63 -0.28
CA ASP A 221 -30.42 0.79 -1.37
C ASP A 221 -29.79 1.34 -2.66
N THR A 222 -28.61 1.96 -2.55
CA THR A 222 -27.84 2.50 -3.68
C THR A 222 -26.91 1.46 -4.32
N GLU A 223 -26.55 1.65 -5.59
CA GLU A 223 -25.62 0.76 -6.29
C GLU A 223 -24.25 0.67 -5.62
N ARG A 224 -23.74 1.78 -5.08
CA ARG A 224 -22.47 1.79 -4.32
C ARG A 224 -22.58 0.96 -3.05
N GLY A 225 -23.66 1.14 -2.28
CA GLY A 225 -23.91 0.36 -1.07
C GLY A 225 -24.06 -1.14 -1.34
N LYS A 226 -24.80 -1.51 -2.39
CA LYS A 226 -24.94 -2.92 -2.83
C LYS A 226 -23.59 -3.52 -3.26
N THR A 227 -22.78 -2.78 -4.00
CA THR A 227 -21.47 -3.24 -4.48
C THR A 227 -20.52 -3.51 -3.32
N ILE A 228 -20.41 -2.57 -2.37
CA ILE A 228 -19.56 -2.73 -1.17
C ILE A 228 -20.05 -3.91 -0.33
N HIS A 229 -21.35 -3.96 -0.06
CA HIS A 229 -21.95 -5.04 0.74
C HIS A 229 -21.79 -6.41 0.07
N GLY A 230 -21.96 -6.48 -1.25
CA GLY A 230 -21.72 -7.69 -2.04
C GLY A 230 -20.27 -8.16 -1.94
N ALA A 231 -19.31 -7.26 -2.15
CA ALA A 231 -17.87 -7.56 -2.03
C ALA A 231 -17.50 -8.05 -0.62
N MET A 232 -18.09 -7.46 0.43
CA MET A 232 -17.91 -7.93 1.80
C MET A 232 -18.52 -9.32 2.01
N LYS A 233 -19.74 -9.57 1.51
CA LYS A 233 -20.40 -10.90 1.62
C LYS A 233 -19.67 -12.00 0.86
N GLU A 234 -19.05 -11.67 -0.26
CA GLU A 234 -18.25 -12.58 -1.08
C GLU A 234 -16.80 -12.71 -0.58
N GLY A 235 -16.44 -12.02 0.52
CA GLY A 235 -15.11 -12.08 1.13
C GLY A 235 -14.01 -11.40 0.31
N GLN A 236 -14.35 -10.57 -0.68
CA GLN A 236 -13.38 -9.83 -1.50
C GLN A 236 -12.98 -8.47 -0.90
N LEU A 237 -13.75 -8.02 0.10
CA LEU A 237 -13.44 -6.87 0.93
C LEU A 237 -13.58 -7.31 2.39
N ASP A 238 -12.60 -8.08 2.88
CA ASP A 238 -12.66 -8.84 4.13
C ASP A 238 -11.72 -8.30 5.24
N GLY A 239 -10.89 -7.31 4.92
CA GLY A 239 -9.95 -6.70 5.85
C GLY A 239 -10.49 -5.46 6.56
N LEU A 240 -9.98 -5.21 7.77
CA LEU A 240 -10.10 -3.93 8.47
C LEU A 240 -8.73 -3.26 8.61
N SER A 241 -8.75 -1.94 8.80
CA SER A 241 -7.55 -1.14 8.90
C SER A 241 -7.80 0.16 9.67
N ILE A 242 -6.74 0.74 10.23
CA ILE A 242 -6.80 2.00 10.99
C ILE A 242 -5.97 3.11 10.36
N GLY A 243 -6.56 4.29 10.35
CA GLY A 243 -5.87 5.54 10.07
C GLY A 243 -5.74 6.32 11.36
N TYR A 244 -4.51 6.59 11.79
CA TYR A 244 -4.26 7.24 13.06
C TYR A 244 -3.09 8.21 12.99
N THR A 245 -2.76 8.86 14.10
CA THR A 245 -1.50 9.55 14.31
C THR A 245 -0.90 9.01 15.59
N ALA A 246 0.32 8.48 15.57
CA ALA A 246 0.97 8.02 16.79
C ALA A 246 1.35 9.24 17.65
N THR A 247 0.69 9.40 18.80
CA THR A 247 0.94 10.50 19.75
C THR A 247 1.84 10.08 20.90
N GLY A 248 1.98 8.78 21.14
CA GLY A 248 2.91 8.21 22.12
C GLY A 248 3.48 6.88 21.63
N PHE A 249 4.81 6.80 21.52
CA PHE A 249 5.51 5.59 21.09
C PHE A 249 6.96 5.55 21.57
N THR A 250 7.52 4.34 21.63
CA THR A 250 8.94 4.07 21.87
C THR A 250 9.56 3.54 20.58
N ARG A 251 10.68 4.10 20.12
CA ARG A 251 11.40 3.60 18.94
C ARG A 251 12.28 2.42 19.31
N GLY A 252 12.38 1.44 18.40
CA GLY A 252 13.43 0.43 18.47
C GLY A 252 14.80 1.07 18.32
N ALA A 253 15.79 0.60 19.07
CA ALA A 253 17.16 1.08 19.04
C ALA A 253 18.06 0.25 18.11
N LYS A 254 17.60 -0.94 17.71
CA LYS A 254 18.34 -1.92 16.90
C LYS A 254 17.49 -2.41 15.74
N ASP A 255 18.13 -2.87 14.68
CA ASP A 255 17.44 -3.34 13.48
C ASP A 255 16.53 -4.55 13.73
N ASN A 256 16.86 -5.38 14.73
CA ASN A 256 16.06 -6.54 15.14
C ASN A 256 14.90 -6.20 16.10
N GLU A 257 14.75 -4.94 16.51
CA GLU A 257 13.65 -4.48 17.36
C GLU A 257 12.57 -3.81 16.51
N PRO A 258 11.27 -3.94 16.85
CA PRO A 258 10.21 -3.26 16.15
C PRO A 258 10.52 -1.77 15.97
N ARG A 259 10.24 -1.23 14.79
CA ARG A 259 10.45 0.18 14.45
C ARG A 259 9.88 1.10 15.52
N ARG A 260 8.63 0.85 15.95
CA ARG A 260 8.00 1.53 17.10
C ARG A 260 7.11 0.57 17.88
N LYS A 261 7.10 0.73 19.20
CA LYS A 261 6.03 0.23 20.08
C LYS A 261 5.12 1.40 20.44
N ILE A 262 3.86 1.34 20.04
CA ILE A 262 2.92 2.45 20.12
C ILE A 262 2.00 2.24 21.30
N HIS A 263 1.95 3.22 22.21
CA HIS A 263 1.17 3.17 23.44
C HIS A 263 0.15 4.32 23.53
N GLU A 264 0.12 5.25 22.57
CA GLU A 264 -0.95 6.24 22.43
C GLU A 264 -1.13 6.62 20.95
N VAL A 265 -2.38 6.62 20.51
CA VAL A 265 -2.76 7.13 19.18
C VAL A 265 -3.90 8.14 19.26
N LYS A 266 -3.94 9.01 18.25
CA LYS A 266 -5.17 9.69 17.83
C LYS A 266 -5.76 8.92 16.65
N LEU A 267 -6.87 8.22 16.86
CA LEU A 267 -7.55 7.46 15.82
C LEU A 267 -8.43 8.39 14.98
N TRP A 268 -8.39 8.25 13.65
CA TRP A 268 -9.19 9.05 12.72
C TRP A 268 -10.30 8.24 12.09
N GLU A 269 -9.95 7.03 11.65
CA GLU A 269 -10.86 6.12 10.97
C GLU A 269 -10.48 4.67 11.22
N VAL A 270 -11.50 3.82 11.11
CA VAL A 270 -11.36 2.38 10.95
C VAL A 270 -12.16 2.02 9.70
N SER A 271 -11.57 1.36 8.73
CA SER A 271 -12.18 1.16 7.40
C SER A 271 -12.04 -0.26 6.89
N PRO A 272 -13.05 -0.78 6.18
CA PRO A 272 -12.89 -1.93 5.30
C PRO A 272 -11.84 -1.66 4.22
N VAL A 273 -10.91 -2.61 4.05
CA VAL A 273 -9.82 -2.53 3.08
C VAL A 273 -9.67 -3.84 2.30
N THR A 274 -9.30 -3.72 1.03
CA THR A 274 -9.05 -4.87 0.16
C THR A 274 -7.73 -5.57 0.53
N PHE A 275 -6.71 -4.80 0.94
CA PHE A 275 -5.39 -5.33 1.26
C PHE A 275 -4.93 -4.81 2.63
N PRO A 276 -5.11 -5.58 3.69
CA PRO A 276 -4.64 -5.19 5.01
C PRO A 276 -3.13 -5.49 5.18
N ALA A 277 -2.46 -4.85 6.14
CA ALA A 277 -0.99 -4.84 6.26
C ALA A 277 -0.45 -5.80 7.35
N ASN A 278 -1.25 -6.78 7.79
CA ASN A 278 -0.80 -7.83 8.70
C ASN A 278 -0.85 -9.22 8.01
N ASP A 279 0.31 -9.89 7.95
CA ASP A 279 0.57 -11.13 7.20
C ASP A 279 0.00 -12.42 7.83
N GLN A 280 -0.37 -12.43 9.12
CA GLN A 280 -0.93 -13.64 9.76
C GLN A 280 -2.32 -14.03 9.20
N ALA A 281 -3.07 -13.05 8.69
CA ALA A 281 -4.29 -13.30 7.92
C ALA A 281 -3.97 -13.77 6.50
N THR A 282 -2.93 -13.20 5.87
CA THR A 282 -2.45 -13.63 4.55
C THR A 282 -2.03 -15.08 4.56
N VAL A 283 -1.35 -15.60 5.58
CA VAL A 283 -0.96 -17.03 5.61
C VAL A 283 -2.19 -17.96 5.72
N SER A 284 -3.24 -17.54 6.42
CA SER A 284 -4.46 -18.33 6.60
C SER A 284 -5.35 -18.29 5.33
N ALA A 285 -5.53 -17.10 4.76
CA ALA A 285 -6.21 -16.88 3.49
C ALA A 285 -5.45 -17.48 2.31
N VAL A 286 -4.11 -17.37 2.28
CA VAL A 286 -3.24 -18.02 1.28
C VAL A 286 -3.24 -19.52 1.44
N LYS A 287 -3.31 -20.10 2.65
CA LYS A 287 -3.49 -21.55 2.81
C LYS A 287 -4.88 -22.00 2.32
N SER A 288 -5.93 -21.23 2.60
CA SER A 288 -7.29 -21.52 2.10
C SER A 288 -7.42 -21.32 0.58
N MET A 289 -6.71 -20.36 -0.01
CA MET A 289 -6.68 -20.09 -1.45
C MET A 289 -5.69 -21.01 -2.18
N ALA A 290 -4.56 -21.39 -1.59
CA ALA A 290 -3.60 -22.35 -2.15
C ALA A 290 -4.22 -23.76 -2.26
N GLY A 291 -5.14 -24.12 -1.35
CA GLY A 291 -5.97 -25.32 -1.50
C GLY A 291 -6.96 -25.26 -2.67
N GLN A 292 -7.18 -24.10 -3.29
CA GLN A 292 -8.07 -23.89 -4.44
C GLN A 292 -7.31 -23.57 -5.75
N ILE A 293 -6.02 -23.24 -5.67
CA ILE A 293 -5.15 -23.02 -6.82
C ILE A 293 -4.62 -24.37 -7.30
N THR A 294 -5.27 -24.94 -8.32
CA THR A 294 -4.94 -26.27 -8.84
C THR A 294 -4.04 -26.24 -10.07
N THR A 295 -3.71 -25.04 -10.59
CA THR A 295 -2.93 -24.90 -11.83
C THR A 295 -1.85 -23.81 -11.76
N VAL A 296 -0.73 -24.04 -12.46
CA VAL A 296 0.41 -23.09 -12.56
C VAL A 296 -0.06 -21.70 -12.98
N ARG A 297 -1.06 -21.64 -13.86
CA ARG A 297 -1.59 -20.40 -14.40
C ARG A 297 -2.37 -19.60 -13.35
N GLN A 298 -3.22 -20.26 -12.57
CA GLN A 298 -3.93 -19.60 -11.46
C GLN A 298 -2.96 -19.11 -10.38
N PHE A 299 -1.85 -19.84 -10.17
CA PHE A 299 -0.79 -19.42 -9.27
C PHE A 299 0.01 -18.22 -9.81
N GLU A 300 0.31 -18.21 -11.11
CA GLU A 300 0.94 -17.07 -11.80
C GLU A 300 0.04 -15.84 -11.79
N ASP A 301 -1.25 -16.00 -12.08
CA ASP A 301 -2.25 -14.93 -12.02
C ASP A 301 -2.38 -14.40 -10.58
N PHE A 302 -2.38 -15.26 -9.57
CA PHE A 302 -2.33 -14.84 -8.16
C PHE A 302 -1.07 -14.04 -7.83
N LEU A 303 0.13 -14.49 -8.23
CA LEU A 303 1.38 -13.78 -7.97
C LEU A 303 1.42 -12.42 -8.69
N ARG A 304 0.83 -12.31 -9.87
CA ARG A 304 0.76 -11.07 -10.64
C ARG A 304 -0.27 -10.11 -10.08
N ASP A 305 -1.48 -10.60 -9.86
CA ASP A 305 -2.67 -9.77 -9.63
C ASP A 305 -2.89 -9.50 -8.13
N VAL A 306 -2.41 -10.40 -7.26
CA VAL A 306 -2.48 -10.28 -5.79
C VAL A 306 -1.10 -10.06 -5.16
N GLY A 307 -0.08 -10.80 -5.61
CA GLY A 307 1.30 -10.68 -5.13
C GLY A 307 2.04 -9.45 -5.62
N GLY A 308 1.48 -8.72 -6.59
CA GLY A 308 2.05 -7.49 -7.17
C GLY A 308 3.37 -7.71 -7.89
N PHE A 309 3.70 -8.97 -8.21
CA PHE A 309 4.88 -9.30 -8.99
C PHE A 309 4.65 -8.91 -10.45
N SER A 310 5.70 -8.41 -11.12
CA SER A 310 5.63 -8.19 -12.56
C SER A 310 5.30 -9.51 -13.26
N HIS A 311 4.69 -9.44 -14.45
CA HIS A 311 4.29 -10.64 -15.18
C HIS A 311 5.45 -11.63 -15.37
N PHE A 312 6.68 -11.14 -15.49
CA PHE A 312 7.88 -11.97 -15.59
C PHE A 312 8.30 -12.60 -14.25
N ALA A 313 8.24 -11.85 -13.15
CA ALA A 313 8.55 -12.36 -11.81
C ALA A 313 7.50 -13.37 -11.35
N ALA A 314 6.22 -13.08 -11.55
CA ALA A 314 5.11 -14.00 -11.29
C ALA A 314 5.28 -15.31 -12.07
N LYS A 315 5.62 -15.23 -13.37
CA LYS A 315 5.88 -16.39 -14.22
C LYS A 315 7.10 -17.20 -13.80
N SER A 316 8.19 -16.54 -13.41
CA SER A 316 9.43 -17.20 -12.98
C SER A 316 9.26 -17.90 -11.63
N ILE A 317 8.52 -17.28 -10.71
CA ILE A 317 8.16 -17.84 -9.40
C ILE A 317 7.15 -18.98 -9.59
N ALA A 318 6.14 -18.83 -10.45
CA ALA A 318 5.17 -19.89 -10.72
C ALA A 318 5.80 -21.11 -11.38
N GLN A 319 6.70 -20.92 -12.36
CA GLN A 319 7.39 -22.04 -13.02
C GLN A 319 8.32 -22.83 -12.09
N LYS A 320 8.90 -22.20 -11.06
CA LYS A 320 9.80 -22.86 -10.09
C LYS A 320 9.08 -23.34 -8.83
N GLY A 321 8.10 -22.57 -8.35
CA GLY A 321 7.41 -22.76 -7.07
C GLY A 321 6.15 -23.61 -7.15
N PHE A 322 5.47 -23.68 -8.30
CA PHE A 322 4.23 -24.47 -8.41
C PHE A 322 4.48 -25.98 -8.22
N ARG A 323 5.63 -26.50 -8.66
CA ARG A 323 6.05 -27.90 -8.41
C ARG A 323 6.33 -28.21 -6.93
N ALA A 324 6.47 -27.20 -6.07
CA ALA A 324 6.67 -27.39 -4.64
C ALA A 324 5.36 -27.46 -3.84
N ILE A 325 4.23 -27.08 -4.45
CA ILE A 325 2.89 -27.07 -3.84
C ILE A 325 2.20 -28.44 -3.99
N GLU A 326 2.63 -29.29 -4.93
CA GLU A 326 2.10 -30.66 -5.10
C GLU A 326 2.61 -31.67 -4.06
N ASP A 327 3.57 -31.32 -3.19
CA ASP A 327 4.20 -32.24 -2.23
C ASP A 327 4.00 -31.69 -0.80
N GLU A 328 2.98 -32.19 -0.08
CA GLU A 328 2.41 -31.73 1.21
C GLU A 328 3.36 -31.73 2.43
N SER A 329 4.67 -31.55 2.25
CA SER A 329 5.61 -31.46 3.38
C SER A 329 5.92 -30.00 3.77
N ASP A 330 5.50 -29.62 4.99
CA ASP A 330 5.65 -28.28 5.60
C ASP A 330 7.03 -27.63 5.39
N THR A 331 8.09 -28.44 5.33
CA THR A 331 9.49 -27.97 5.20
C THR A 331 9.81 -27.22 3.90
N ARG A 332 9.08 -27.46 2.80
CA ARG A 332 9.35 -26.79 1.51
C ARG A 332 8.51 -25.53 1.29
N PHE A 333 7.36 -25.42 1.96
CA PHE A 333 6.55 -24.19 1.97
C PHE A 333 7.28 -23.07 2.73
N ASP A 334 7.96 -23.42 3.83
CA ASP A 334 8.84 -22.48 4.53
C ASP A 334 10.04 -22.04 3.68
N ALA A 335 10.61 -22.95 2.88
CA ALA A 335 11.66 -22.62 1.90
C ALA A 335 11.13 -21.73 0.76
N PHE A 336 9.87 -21.91 0.35
CA PHE A 336 9.19 -21.03 -0.61
C PHE A 336 8.95 -19.63 -0.05
N LEU A 337 8.47 -19.50 1.19
CA LEU A 337 8.31 -18.22 1.87
C LEU A 337 9.66 -17.51 2.09
N ALA A 338 10.72 -18.27 2.38
CA ALA A 338 12.09 -17.75 2.42
C ALA A 338 12.54 -17.24 1.04
N SER A 339 12.26 -17.97 -0.05
CA SER A 339 12.61 -17.54 -1.40
C SER A 339 11.87 -16.27 -1.86
N LEU A 340 10.64 -16.05 -1.39
CA LEU A 340 9.87 -14.82 -1.62
C LEU A 340 10.45 -13.63 -0.85
N ARG A 341 10.94 -13.86 0.39
CA ARG A 341 11.66 -12.86 1.17
C ARG A 341 12.99 -12.49 0.52
N ASP A 342 13.73 -13.49 0.04
CA ASP A 342 15.02 -13.30 -0.63
C ASP A 342 14.86 -12.57 -1.98
N ALA A 343 13.82 -12.89 -2.76
CA ALA A 343 13.51 -12.18 -4.01
C ALA A 343 13.14 -10.71 -3.79
N LYS A 344 12.50 -10.39 -2.66
CA LYS A 344 12.15 -9.03 -2.24
C LYS A 344 13.37 -8.23 -1.74
N GLN A 345 14.40 -8.92 -1.23
CA GLN A 345 15.68 -8.33 -0.84
C GLN A 345 16.65 -8.19 -2.02
N ALA A 346 16.63 -9.10 -2.99
CA ALA A 346 17.45 -9.05 -4.20
C ALA A 346 17.03 -7.97 -5.21
N THR A 347 15.88 -7.32 -4.98
CA THR A 347 15.33 -6.24 -5.81
C THR A 347 15.33 -4.87 -5.12
N ALA A 348 15.94 -4.76 -3.92
CA ALA A 348 16.26 -3.53 -3.21
C ALA A 348 17.66 -3.01 -3.59
#